data_AF-A0A3D0URE0-F1
#
_entry.id   AF-A0A3D0URE0-F1
#
_cell.length_a   1.000
_cell.length_b   1.000
_cell.length_c   1.000
_cell.angle_alpha   90.00
_cell.angle_beta   90.00
_cell.angle_gamma   90.00
#
_symmetry.space_group_name_H-M   'P 1'
#
loop_
_entity.id
_entity.type
_entity.pdbx_description
1 polymer ?
#
loop_
_entity_poly.entity_id
_entity_poly.type
_entity_poly.pdbx_seq_one_letter_code
_entity_poly.pdbx_strand_id
1 'polypeptide(L)'
;MSKLNFKILKKKGKARVGQITLNGVTLTTPVFMPVGTKATIKGIALDMLTDPTYIGDLTPIKLILANTFHLYLRPGDELVKKAGGLHQFEHRQNGLILTDSGGFQVFSLGLNNK
;
A
#
# COMPACT_ATOMS: atom_id res chain seq x y z
N MET A 1 10.10 -10.99 -12.70
CA MET A 1 9.06 -10.07 -12.21
C MET A 1 7.73 -10.52 -12.78
N SER A 2 6.69 -10.70 -11.96
CA SER A 2 5.37 -11.03 -12.52
C SER A 2 4.76 -9.78 -13.17
N LYS A 3 4.08 -9.97 -14.30
CA LYS A 3 3.44 -8.88 -15.03
C LYS A 3 2.13 -8.49 -14.34
N LEU A 4 1.91 -7.19 -14.13
CA LEU A 4 0.61 -6.67 -13.69
C LEU A 4 -0.46 -7.06 -14.72
N ASN A 5 -1.51 -7.75 -14.27
CA ASN A 5 -2.69 -8.05 -15.07
C ASN A 5 -3.89 -7.29 -14.50
N PHE A 6 -4.61 -6.57 -15.35
CA PHE A 6 -5.86 -5.92 -15.00
C PHE A 6 -6.97 -6.35 -15.95
N LYS A 7 -8.08 -6.84 -15.38
CA LYS A 7 -9.28 -7.26 -16.11
C LYS A 7 -10.50 -6.50 -15.61
N ILE A 8 -11.33 -6.01 -16.51
CA ILE A 8 -12.65 -5.48 -16.16
C ILE A 8 -13.65 -6.64 -16.18
N LEU A 9 -14.33 -6.87 -15.05
CA LEU A 9 -15.32 -7.94 -14.89
C LEU A 9 -16.72 -7.48 -15.30
N LYS A 10 -17.09 -6.24 -14.92
CA LYS A 10 -18.41 -5.66 -15.25
C LYS A 10 -18.33 -4.15 -15.34
N LYS A 11 -19.21 -3.55 -16.15
CA LYS A 11 -19.36 -2.09 -16.30
C LYS A 11 -20.81 -1.67 -16.06
N LYS A 12 -21.01 -0.48 -15.50
CA LYS A 12 -22.30 0.23 -15.46
C LYS A 12 -22.03 1.72 -15.68
N GLY A 13 -22.32 2.22 -16.88
CA GLY A 13 -21.87 3.55 -17.30
C GLY A 13 -20.35 3.68 -17.21
N LYS A 14 -19.85 4.68 -16.46
CA LYS A 14 -18.41 4.88 -16.19
C LYS A 14 -17.86 4.00 -15.05
N ALA A 15 -18.73 3.42 -14.22
CA ALA A 15 -18.31 2.56 -13.11
C ALA A 15 -17.84 1.19 -13.61
N ARG A 16 -16.79 0.66 -12.98
CA ARG A 16 -16.13 -0.60 -13.37
C ARG A 16 -15.86 -1.43 -12.13
N VAL A 17 -16.26 -2.70 -12.17
CA VAL A 17 -15.71 -3.73 -11.29
C VAL A 17 -14.62 -4.44 -12.07
N GLY A 18 -13.48 -4.61 -11.45
CA GLY A 18 -12.28 -5.18 -12.09
C GLY A 18 -11.47 -6.01 -11.12
N GLN A 19 -10.42 -6.62 -11.63
CA GLN A 19 -9.53 -7.49 -10.89
C GLN A 19 -8.09 -7.16 -11.30
N ILE A 20 -7.23 -6.95 -10.30
CA ILE A 20 -5.78 -6.78 -10.47
C ILE A 20 -5.11 -8.03 -9.93
N THR A 21 -4.22 -8.62 -10.72
CA THR A 21 -3.30 -9.67 -10.27
C THR A 21 -1.87 -9.19 -10.46
N LEU A 22 -1.11 -9.19 -9.38
CA LEU A 22 0.30 -8.81 -9.36
C LEU A 22 1.02 -9.64 -8.29
N ASN A 23 2.16 -10.21 -8.66
CA ASN A 23 3.03 -11.03 -7.80
C ASN A 23 2.28 -12.15 -7.07
N GLY A 24 1.34 -12.82 -7.77
CA GLY A 24 0.51 -13.87 -7.21
C GLY A 24 -0.64 -13.37 -6.31
N VAL A 25 -0.65 -12.09 -5.96
CA VAL A 25 -1.74 -11.46 -5.17
C VAL A 25 -2.82 -10.96 -6.11
N THR A 26 -4.07 -11.31 -5.78
CA THR A 26 -5.25 -10.88 -6.55
C THR A 26 -6.21 -10.08 -5.67
N LEU A 27 -6.65 -8.93 -6.18
CA LEU A 27 -7.60 -8.02 -5.53
C LEU A 27 -8.66 -7.48 -6.51
N THR A 28 -9.81 -7.10 -5.98
CA THR A 28 -10.94 -6.55 -6.74
C THR A 28 -10.93 -5.02 -6.69
N THR A 29 -11.26 -4.36 -7.80
CA THR A 29 -11.48 -2.92 -7.88
C THR A 29 -12.98 -2.62 -8.02
N PRO A 30 -13.52 -1.52 -7.46
CA PRO A 30 -12.82 -0.44 -6.76
C PRO A 30 -12.23 -0.89 -5.42
N VAL A 31 -11.03 -0.38 -5.10
CA VAL A 31 -10.33 -0.71 -3.86
C VAL A 31 -9.98 0.55 -3.10
N PHE A 32 -10.20 0.53 -1.79
CA PHE A 32 -9.69 1.55 -0.88
C PHE A 32 -8.32 1.12 -0.37
N MET A 33 -7.35 2.03 -0.38
CA MET A 33 -5.99 1.79 0.09
C MET A 33 -5.74 2.63 1.34
N PRO A 34 -5.59 2.00 2.52
CA PRO A 34 -5.08 2.71 3.69
C PRO A 34 -3.68 3.27 3.43
N VAL A 35 -3.40 4.45 3.97
CA VAL A 35 -2.12 5.15 3.82
C VAL A 35 -1.24 4.87 5.04
N GLY A 36 -0.10 4.23 4.81
CA GLY A 36 0.99 4.12 5.78
C GLY A 36 1.88 5.37 5.75
N THR A 37 1.93 6.09 6.87
CA THR A 37 2.83 7.23 7.07
C THR A 37 3.97 6.78 7.98
N LYS A 38 5.21 6.73 7.48
CA LYS A 38 6.40 6.18 8.18
C LYS A 38 6.36 4.66 8.43
N ALA A 39 6.10 3.86 7.40
CA ALA A 39 6.06 2.40 7.49
C ALA A 39 4.98 1.81 8.42
N THR A 40 3.99 2.61 8.82
CA THR A 40 2.92 2.16 9.71
C THR A 40 1.62 2.87 9.36
N ILE A 41 0.51 2.16 9.50
CA ILE A 41 -0.80 2.79 9.63
C ILE A 41 -0.98 3.07 11.11
N LYS A 42 -1.21 4.34 11.44
CA LYS A 42 -1.26 4.80 12.83
C LYS A 42 -2.25 3.97 13.65
N GLY A 43 -1.74 3.21 14.62
CA GLY A 43 -2.53 2.44 15.57
C GLY A 43 -2.92 1.03 15.12
N ILE A 44 -2.50 0.55 13.95
CA ILE A 44 -2.85 -0.77 13.42
C ILE A 44 -1.61 -1.46 12.86
N ALA A 45 -1.35 -2.71 13.28
CA ALA A 45 -0.34 -3.55 12.67
C ALA A 45 -0.83 -4.05 11.30
N LEU A 46 0.03 -4.02 10.28
CA LEU A 46 -0.39 -4.21 8.88
C LEU A 46 -0.84 -5.63 8.54
N ASP A 47 -0.42 -6.61 9.33
CA ASP A 47 -0.87 -8.00 9.29
C ASP A 47 -2.35 -8.15 9.70
N MET A 48 -2.79 -7.36 10.68
CA MET A 48 -4.19 -7.31 11.14
C MET A 48 -5.16 -6.97 10.01
N LEU A 49 -4.72 -6.26 8.97
CA LEU A 49 -5.57 -5.90 7.82
C LEU A 49 -5.98 -7.09 6.94
N THR A 50 -5.31 -8.22 7.11
CA THR A 50 -5.53 -9.45 6.32
C THR A 50 -5.88 -10.65 7.17
N ASP A 51 -5.66 -10.58 8.47
CA ASP A 51 -5.90 -11.68 9.41
C ASP A 51 -7.39 -11.74 9.80
N PRO A 52 -8.09 -12.85 9.48
CA PRO A 52 -9.50 -13.05 9.80
C PRO A 52 -9.84 -12.87 11.29
N THR A 53 -8.90 -13.13 12.20
CA THR A 53 -9.13 -12.93 13.64
C THR A 53 -9.39 -11.47 13.99
N TYR A 54 -8.81 -10.52 13.23
CA TYR A 54 -8.97 -9.09 13.48
C TYR A 54 -10.05 -8.45 12.60
N ILE A 55 -10.22 -8.91 11.36
CA ILE A 55 -11.16 -8.27 10.41
C ILE A 55 -12.54 -8.94 10.35
N GLY A 56 -12.70 -10.14 10.91
CA GLY A 56 -13.94 -10.92 10.83
C GLY A 56 -14.34 -11.18 9.37
N ASP A 57 -15.59 -10.85 9.02
CA ASP A 57 -16.16 -11.06 7.69
C ASP A 57 -15.82 -9.94 6.68
N LEU A 58 -15.01 -8.96 7.07
CA LEU A 58 -14.60 -7.87 6.17
C LEU A 58 -13.68 -8.40 5.05
N THR A 59 -13.70 -7.69 3.92
CA THR A 59 -12.79 -8.02 2.81
C THR A 59 -11.34 -7.70 3.20
N PRO A 60 -10.40 -8.68 3.11
CA PRO A 60 -8.99 -8.45 3.42
C PRO A 60 -8.39 -7.32 2.59
N ILE A 61 -7.68 -6.39 3.23
CA ILE A 61 -7.00 -5.30 2.53
C ILE A 61 -5.67 -5.81 2.01
N LYS A 62 -5.65 -6.10 0.70
CA LYS A 62 -4.48 -6.66 0.00
C LYS A 62 -3.57 -5.60 -0.62
N LEU A 63 -3.94 -4.33 -0.58
CA LEU A 63 -3.16 -3.22 -1.13
C LEU A 63 -3.16 -2.03 -0.18
N ILE A 64 -1.97 -1.54 0.16
CA ILE A 64 -1.78 -0.32 0.97
C ILE A 64 -0.95 0.68 0.18
N LEU A 65 -1.02 1.95 0.58
CA LEU A 65 -0.16 3.01 0.07
C LEU A 65 0.92 3.33 1.09
N ALA A 66 2.19 3.17 0.74
CA ALA A 66 3.32 3.58 1.56
C ALA A 66 3.86 4.93 1.10
N ASN A 67 3.93 5.89 2.03
CA ASN A 67 4.45 7.20 1.73
C ASN A 67 5.99 7.23 1.70
N THR A 68 6.54 7.46 0.51
CA THR A 68 7.99 7.45 0.28
C THR A 68 8.70 8.64 0.90
N PHE A 69 8.08 9.83 0.93
CA PHE A 69 8.69 11.02 1.54
C PHE A 69 9.03 10.79 3.02
N HIS A 70 8.09 10.24 3.77
CA HIS A 70 8.32 9.94 5.18
C HIS A 70 9.33 8.81 5.37
N LEU A 71 9.24 7.72 4.60
CA LEU A 71 10.20 6.61 4.65
C LEU A 71 11.63 7.07 4.36
N TYR A 72 11.79 7.94 3.36
CA TYR A 72 13.07 8.52 2.98
C TYR A 72 13.67 9.39 4.10
N LEU A 73 12.86 10.25 4.72
CA LEU A 73 13.35 11.11 5.80
C LEU A 73 13.68 10.31 7.08
N ARG A 74 12.79 9.40 7.48
CA ARG A 74 12.97 8.50 8.63
C ARG A 74 12.16 7.22 8.40
N PRO A 75 12.79 6.05 8.35
CA PRO A 75 14.16 5.75 8.81
C PRO A 75 15.28 5.96 7.77
N GLY A 76 14.97 6.23 6.52
CA GLY A 76 15.92 6.20 5.41
C GLY A 76 15.86 4.88 4.62
N ASP A 77 16.05 4.97 3.31
CA ASP A 77 15.95 3.85 2.38
C ASP A 77 17.05 2.80 2.58
N GLU A 78 18.25 3.21 3.01
CA GLU A 78 19.33 2.27 3.33
C GLU A 78 18.96 1.30 4.45
N LEU A 79 18.29 1.78 5.51
CA LEU A 79 17.87 0.93 6.62
C LEU A 79 16.78 -0.03 6.17
N VAL A 80 15.79 0.45 5.41
CA VAL A 80 14.73 -0.38 4.83
C VAL A 80 15.33 -1.48 3.95
N LYS A 81 16.35 -1.15 3.14
CA LYS A 81 17.07 -2.12 2.31
C LYS A 81 17.81 -3.16 3.15
N LYS A 82 18.52 -2.74 4.20
CA LYS A 82 19.23 -3.64 5.14
C LYS A 82 18.27 -4.56 5.89
N ALA A 83 17.04 -4.11 6.16
CA ALA A 83 15.98 -4.90 6.77
C ALA A 83 15.31 -5.92 5.81
N GLY A 84 15.77 -6.04 4.56
CA GLY A 84 15.21 -6.97 3.58
C GLY A 84 14.17 -6.36 2.64
N GLY A 85 14.04 -5.03 2.64
CA GLY A 85 13.09 -4.29 1.80
C GLY A 85 11.79 -3.94 2.52
N LEU A 86 10.94 -3.18 1.84
CA LEU A 86 9.77 -2.55 2.48
C LEU A 86 8.74 -3.56 3.00
N HIS A 87 8.51 -4.68 2.29
CA HIS A 87 7.57 -5.71 2.74
C HIS A 87 8.01 -6.34 4.08
N GLN A 88 9.31 -6.58 4.26
CA GLN A 88 9.88 -7.12 5.48
C GLN A 88 9.86 -6.06 6.60
N PHE A 89 10.21 -4.82 6.27
CA PHE A 89 10.21 -3.70 7.20
C PHE A 89 8.80 -3.39 7.74
N GLU A 90 7.77 -3.53 6.90
CA GLU A 90 6.35 -3.31 7.25
C GLU A 90 5.63 -4.60 7.70
N HIS A 91 6.34 -5.73 7.85
CA HIS A 91 5.77 -7.04 8.19
C HIS A 91 4.61 -7.49 7.27
N ARG A 92 4.66 -7.12 5.98
CA ARG A 92 3.60 -7.36 5.00
C ARG A 92 4.01 -8.43 3.99
N GLN A 93 3.86 -9.71 4.36
CA GLN A 93 4.28 -10.81 3.48
C GLN A 93 3.26 -11.17 2.38
N ASN A 94 1.96 -11.04 2.66
CA ASN A 94 0.88 -11.54 1.81
C ASN A 94 0.04 -10.41 1.16
N GLY A 95 0.65 -9.25 0.95
CA GLY A 95 -0.03 -8.08 0.40
C GLY A 95 0.87 -7.26 -0.52
N LEU A 96 0.24 -6.40 -1.30
CA LEU A 96 0.90 -5.44 -2.17
C LEU A 96 1.06 -4.11 -1.46
N ILE A 97 2.12 -3.39 -1.85
CA ILE A 97 2.42 -2.03 -1.43
C ILE A 97 2.52 -1.17 -2.69
N LEU A 98 1.73 -0.09 -2.74
CA LEU A 98 1.89 0.98 -3.70
C LEU A 98 2.71 2.09 -3.04
N THR A 99 3.87 2.39 -3.58
CA THR A 99 4.66 3.55 -3.14
C THR A 99 4.25 4.76 -3.97
N ASP A 100 3.96 5.88 -3.30
CA ASP A 100 3.89 7.17 -4.00
C ASP A 100 5.30 7.66 -4.39
N SER A 101 5.39 8.82 -5.03
CA SER A 101 6.69 9.43 -5.38
C SER A 101 7.19 10.43 -4.35
N GLY A 102 6.38 10.79 -3.35
CA GLY A 102 6.70 11.81 -2.34
C GLY A 102 6.64 13.26 -2.84
N GLY A 103 6.45 13.50 -4.14
CA GLY A 103 6.48 14.85 -4.72
C GLY A 103 5.40 15.79 -4.16
N PHE A 104 4.23 15.26 -3.84
CA PHE A 104 3.16 16.03 -3.20
C PHE A 104 3.57 16.53 -1.80
N GLN A 105 4.27 15.71 -1.02
CA GLN A 105 4.73 16.04 0.32
C GLN A 105 5.91 17.01 0.28
N VAL A 106 6.83 16.85 -0.68
CA VAL A 106 7.90 17.84 -0.92
C VAL A 106 7.29 19.23 -1.16
N PHE A 107 6.26 19.31 -2.01
CA PHE A 107 5.58 20.57 -2.28
C PHE A 107 4.82 21.11 -1.06
N SER A 108 4.00 20.28 -0.42
CA SER A 108 3.09 20.74 0.65
C SER A 108 3.76 21.01 2.01
N LEU A 109 4.85 20.29 2.34
CA LEU A 109 5.54 20.41 3.63
C LEU A 109 6.89 21.13 3.53
N GLY A 110 7.52 21.14 2.35
CA GLY A 110 8.83 21.77 2.14
C GLY A 110 8.77 23.25 1.78
N LEU A 111 7.71 23.70 1.10
CA LEU A 111 7.59 25.09 0.61
C LEU A 111 6.83 26.02 1.57
N ASN A 112 6.13 25.48 2.56
CA ASN A 112 5.31 26.26 3.50
C ASN A 112 6.02 26.60 4.82
N ASN A 113 7.32 26.30 4.97
CA ASN A 113 8.10 26.75 6.11
C ASN A 113 8.67 28.16 5.86
N LYS A 114 7.79 29.15 5.67
CA LYS A 114 8.13 30.56 5.85
C LYS A 114 7.77 30.99 7.27
#